data_AF-A0A972HBE2-F1
#
_entry.id   AF-A0A972HBE2-F1
#
_cell.length_a   1.000
_cell.length_b   1.000
_cell.length_c   1.000
_cell.angle_alpha   90.00
_cell.angle_beta   90.00
_cell.angle_gamma   90.00
#
_symmetry.space_group_name_H-M   'P 1'
#
loop_
_entity.id
_entity.type
_entity.pdbx_description
1 polymer ?
#
loop_
_entity_poly.entity_id
_entity_poly.type
_entity_poly.pdbx_seq_one_letter_code
_entity_poly.pdbx_strand_id
1 'polypeptide(L)'
;MEHGFHVHDERHFLETFSLRQAWEVDVHPESACNGPLDLNLAFDVEPRVLLALEDRVAELDDVSMDAEGEFRLPLLFNWALPPLKTQPDLVVVAAELAGIGGPDLPIEVSAVETFGALSDGPELRLSIVGKVQVSLLNVMSGAEKLCQILDRCHEVSEWLVSQADMWGVIDPHT
;
A
#
# COMPACT_ATOMS: atom_id res chain seq x y z
N MET A 1 -9.83 5.36 16.98
CA MET A 1 -8.41 5.78 16.93
C MET A 1 -8.23 6.29 15.52
N GLU A 2 -7.81 7.54 15.35
CA GLU A 2 -7.58 8.13 14.02
C GLU A 2 -6.09 8.01 13.71
N HIS A 3 -5.76 7.51 12.52
CA HIS A 3 -4.39 7.26 12.07
C HIS A 3 -3.84 8.40 11.18
N GLY A 4 -4.47 9.57 11.20
CA GLY A 4 -4.02 10.76 10.46
C GLY A 4 -4.21 10.71 8.94
N PHE A 5 -5.08 9.83 8.42
CA PHE A 5 -5.39 9.73 7.00
C PHE A 5 -6.76 10.31 6.67
N HIS A 6 -6.85 11.03 5.56
CA HIS A 6 -8.09 11.35 4.89
C HIS A 6 -8.34 10.36 3.75
N VAL A 7 -9.55 9.82 3.68
CA VAL A 7 -9.99 8.96 2.58
C VAL A 7 -10.43 9.87 1.44
N HIS A 8 -9.82 9.68 0.28
CA HIS A 8 -10.13 10.42 -0.94
C HIS A 8 -11.14 9.65 -1.80
N ASP A 9 -10.93 8.34 -1.99
CA ASP A 9 -11.82 7.46 -2.77
C ASP A 9 -11.78 6.01 -2.25
N GLU A 10 -12.86 5.25 -2.51
CA GLU A 10 -12.98 3.82 -2.20
C GLU A 10 -13.57 3.09 -3.41
N ARG A 11 -12.93 1.98 -3.80
CA ARG A 11 -13.36 1.13 -4.92
C ARG A 11 -13.40 -0.33 -4.51
N HIS A 12 -14.45 -1.02 -4.97
CA HIS A 12 -14.58 -2.48 -4.87
C HIS A 12 -14.79 -3.08 -6.26
N PHE A 13 -13.93 -4.02 -6.61
CA PHE A 13 -13.96 -4.73 -7.88
C PHE A 13 -14.39 -6.17 -7.65
N LEU A 14 -15.31 -6.65 -8.50
CA LEU A 14 -15.72 -8.05 -8.57
C LEU A 14 -15.61 -8.54 -10.01
N GLU A 15 -14.73 -9.51 -10.24
CA GLU A 15 -14.60 -10.16 -11.53
C GLU A 15 -15.56 -11.35 -11.62
N THR A 16 -16.56 -11.27 -12.50
CA THR A 16 -17.59 -12.33 -12.60
C THR A 16 -17.04 -13.66 -13.10
N PHE A 17 -15.97 -13.66 -13.92
CA PHE A 17 -15.41 -14.87 -14.51
C PHE A 17 -14.49 -15.62 -13.55
N SER A 18 -13.60 -14.90 -12.86
CA SER A 18 -12.60 -15.47 -11.95
C SER A 18 -13.08 -15.54 -10.50
N LEU A 19 -14.16 -14.81 -10.16
CA LEU A 19 -14.62 -14.53 -8.79
C LEU A 19 -13.61 -13.74 -7.94
N ARG A 20 -12.55 -13.19 -8.54
CA ARG A 20 -11.56 -12.34 -7.88
C ARG A 20 -12.24 -11.09 -7.36
N GLN A 21 -11.89 -10.71 -6.13
CA GLN A 21 -12.34 -9.46 -5.52
C GLN A 21 -11.13 -8.62 -5.12
N ALA A 22 -11.23 -7.32 -5.32
CA ALA A 22 -10.21 -6.39 -4.88
C ALA A 22 -10.84 -5.14 -4.28
N TRP A 23 -10.28 -4.67 -3.18
CA TRP A 23 -10.61 -3.38 -2.58
C TRP A 23 -9.43 -2.45 -2.74
N GLU A 24 -9.72 -1.24 -3.16
CA GLU A 24 -8.75 -0.16 -3.22
C GLU A 24 -9.27 1.03 -2.44
N VAL A 25 -8.42 1.61 -1.59
CA VAL A 25 -8.75 2.83 -0.85
C VAL A 25 -7.62 3.82 -1.08
N ASP A 26 -7.94 4.96 -1.68
CA ASP A 26 -7.00 6.04 -1.87
C ASP A 26 -7.07 6.95 -0.65
N VAL A 27 -5.93 7.14 0.00
CA VAL A 27 -5.77 7.98 1.18
C VAL A 27 -4.57 8.90 1.01
N HIS A 28 -4.56 9.97 1.79
CA HIS A 28 -3.39 10.82 1.96
C HIS A 28 -3.31 11.30 3.42
N PRO A 29 -2.12 11.63 3.94
CA PRO A 29 -2.01 12.18 5.28
C PRO A 29 -2.78 13.49 5.37
N GLU A 30 -3.38 13.76 6.54
CA GLU A 30 -4.16 14.97 6.80
C GLU A 30 -3.31 16.24 6.62
N SER A 31 -2.04 16.17 7.02
CA SER A 31 -1.04 17.26 6.89
C SER A 31 -0.81 17.70 5.45
N ALA A 32 -1.01 16.79 4.49
CA ALA A 32 -0.79 16.99 3.07
C ALA A 32 -2.09 16.79 2.28
N CYS A 33 -3.22 17.22 2.83
CA CYS A 33 -4.47 17.28 2.08
C CYS A 33 -4.31 18.20 0.86
N ASN A 34 -4.49 17.66 -0.36
CA ASN A 34 -4.13 18.28 -1.65
C ASN A 34 -2.61 18.42 -1.89
N GLY A 35 -1.79 17.71 -1.14
CA GLY A 35 -0.36 17.58 -1.37
C GLY A 35 -0.05 16.60 -2.51
N PRO A 36 1.23 16.45 -2.87
CA PRO A 36 1.63 15.65 -4.02
C PRO A 36 1.65 14.14 -3.75
N LEU A 37 1.33 13.68 -2.53
CA LEU A 37 1.46 12.27 -2.18
C LEU A 37 0.09 11.60 -2.18
N ASP A 38 -0.04 10.56 -3.01
CA ASP A 38 -1.15 9.62 -2.94
C ASP A 38 -0.67 8.29 -2.34
N LEU A 39 -1.46 7.74 -1.43
CA LEU A 39 -1.29 6.38 -0.91
C LEU A 39 -2.51 5.54 -1.28
N ASN A 40 -2.30 4.53 -2.13
CA ASN A 40 -3.32 3.56 -2.48
C ASN A 40 -3.14 2.29 -1.64
N LEU A 41 -4.15 1.93 -0.86
CA LEU A 41 -4.23 0.65 -0.16
C LEU A 41 -4.94 -0.33 -1.07
N ALA A 42 -4.28 -1.43 -1.45
CA ALA A 42 -4.88 -2.46 -2.29
C ALA A 42 -4.93 -3.80 -1.54
N PHE A 43 -6.14 -4.32 -1.36
CA PHE A 43 -6.39 -5.64 -0.78
C PHE A 43 -6.99 -6.57 -1.82
N ASP A 44 -6.25 -7.63 -2.13
CA ASP A 44 -6.63 -8.55 -3.18
C ASP A 44 -7.03 -9.91 -2.60
N VAL A 45 -8.29 -10.29 -2.83
CA VAL A 45 -8.83 -11.57 -2.38
C VAL A 45 -8.74 -12.59 -3.50
N GLU A 46 -7.75 -13.47 -3.35
CA GLU A 46 -7.61 -14.64 -4.19
C GLU A 46 -8.75 -15.64 -3.89
N PRO A 47 -9.58 -15.99 -4.89
CA PRO A 47 -10.75 -16.85 -4.69
C PRO A 47 -10.39 -18.23 -4.12
N ARG A 48 -9.23 -18.77 -4.51
CA ARG A 48 -8.77 -20.08 -4.06
C ARG A 48 -8.53 -20.12 -2.55
N VAL A 49 -7.96 -19.04 -1.99
CA VAL A 49 -7.70 -18.93 -0.55
C VAL A 49 -9.00 -18.78 0.22
N LEU A 50 -9.93 -17.98 -0.32
CA LEU A 50 -11.25 -17.79 0.28
C LEU A 50 -12.09 -19.08 0.28
N LEU A 51 -12.12 -19.82 -0.83
CA LEU A 51 -12.84 -21.09 -0.92
C LEU A 51 -12.23 -22.15 -0.01
N ALA A 52 -10.89 -22.22 0.07
CA ALA A 52 -10.22 -23.12 1.00
C ALA A 52 -10.57 -22.79 2.45
N LEU A 53 -10.69 -21.50 2.79
CA LEU A 53 -11.14 -21.08 4.12
C LEU A 53 -12.59 -21.51 4.37
N GLU A 54 -13.49 -21.32 3.39
CA GLU A 54 -14.89 -21.72 3.49
C GLU A 54 -15.03 -23.22 3.79
N ASP A 55 -14.34 -24.07 3.00
CA ASP A 55 -14.31 -25.51 3.21
C ASP A 55 -13.80 -25.84 4.62
N ARG A 56 -12.72 -25.16 5.05
CA ARG A 56 -12.09 -25.39 6.35
C ARG A 56 -12.95 -24.98 7.54
N VAL A 57 -13.76 -23.93 7.39
CA VAL A 57 -14.75 -23.47 8.39
C VAL A 57 -15.94 -24.43 8.43
N ALA A 58 -16.35 -24.98 7.30
CA ALA A 58 -17.44 -25.97 7.24
C ALA A 58 -17.05 -27.30 7.90
N GLU A 59 -15.77 -27.67 7.86
CA GLU A 59 -15.26 -28.95 8.37
C GLU A 59 -14.99 -29.00 9.88
N LEU A 60 -14.60 -27.88 10.53
CA LEU A 60 -14.29 -27.87 11.96
C LEU A 60 -15.17 -26.92 12.78
N ASP A 61 -15.65 -27.41 13.93
CA ASP A 61 -16.33 -26.61 14.96
C ASP A 61 -15.40 -25.55 15.62
N ASP A 62 -14.08 -25.68 15.47
CA ASP A 62 -13.09 -24.72 15.97
C ASP A 62 -12.03 -24.41 14.89
N VAL A 63 -12.07 -23.19 14.37
CA VAL A 63 -11.18 -22.67 13.32
C VAL A 63 -9.90 -22.03 13.91
N SER A 64 -9.57 -22.34 15.16
CA SER A 64 -8.62 -21.59 15.99
C SER A 64 -7.12 -21.69 15.61
N MET A 65 -6.75 -22.38 14.54
CA MET A 65 -5.33 -22.48 14.14
C MET A 65 -5.12 -22.30 12.64
N ASP A 66 -4.64 -21.11 12.25
CA ASP A 66 -3.87 -20.88 11.01
C ASP A 66 -2.51 -21.57 11.17
N ALA A 67 -2.49 -22.90 11.07
CA ALA A 67 -1.31 -23.70 11.43
C ALA A 67 -0.09 -23.41 10.54
N GLU A 68 -0.31 -22.96 9.29
CA GLU A 68 0.76 -22.79 8.29
C GLU A 68 0.68 -21.46 7.50
N GLY A 69 -0.15 -20.50 7.89
CA GLY A 69 -0.29 -19.24 7.15
C GLY A 69 -1.06 -19.39 5.84
N GLU A 70 -1.95 -20.39 5.77
CA GLU A 70 -2.66 -20.80 4.56
C GLU A 70 -3.69 -19.76 4.11
N PHE A 71 -4.31 -19.08 5.07
CA PHE A 71 -5.42 -18.13 4.81
C PHE A 71 -4.95 -16.69 4.86
N ARG A 72 -3.81 -16.41 4.23
CA ARG A 72 -3.20 -15.07 4.21
C ARG A 72 -3.29 -14.46 2.84
N LEU A 73 -3.64 -13.17 2.82
CA LEU A 73 -3.75 -12.38 1.61
C LEU A 73 -2.87 -11.12 1.72
N PRO A 74 -2.33 -10.64 0.59
CA PRO A 74 -1.53 -9.42 0.59
C PRO A 74 -2.42 -8.19 0.77
N LEU A 75 -2.00 -7.32 1.68
CA LEU A 75 -2.39 -5.91 1.69
C LEU A 75 -1.18 -5.09 1.25
N LEU A 76 -1.37 -4.33 0.18
CA LEU A 76 -0.35 -3.48 -0.42
C LEU A 76 -0.60 -2.02 -0.05
N PHE A 77 0.49 -1.31 0.23
CA PHE A 77 0.53 0.12 0.46
C PHE A 77 1.37 0.74 -0.66
N ASN A 78 0.72 1.37 -1.63
CA ASN A 78 1.36 1.90 -2.82
C ASN A 78 1.45 3.42 -2.69
N TRP A 79 2.65 3.94 -2.42
CA TRP A 79 2.88 5.38 -2.43
C TRP A 79 3.29 5.82 -3.83
N ALA A 80 2.63 6.86 -4.32
CA ALA A 80 2.92 7.49 -5.60
C ALA A 80 3.16 8.99 -5.39
N LEU A 81 4.23 9.47 -6.02
CA LEU A 81 4.51 10.89 -6.20
C LEU A 81 4.39 11.24 -7.69
N PRO A 82 3.99 12.47 -8.03
CA PRO A 82 4.11 13.01 -9.38
C PRO A 82 5.56 12.96 -9.88
N PRO A 83 5.78 13.14 -11.19
CA PRO A 83 7.11 13.10 -11.77
C PRO A 83 8.10 14.02 -11.04
N LEU A 84 9.29 13.50 -10.79
CA LEU A 84 10.36 14.18 -10.07
C LEU A 84 11.27 14.93 -11.03
N LYS A 85 11.74 16.12 -10.63
CA LYS A 85 12.79 16.85 -11.37
C LYS A 85 14.18 16.31 -11.12
N THR A 86 14.43 15.82 -9.90
CA THR A 86 15.74 15.32 -9.46
C THR A 86 15.62 13.88 -9.02
N GLN A 87 16.52 13.02 -9.50
CA GLN A 87 16.55 11.63 -9.08
C GLN A 87 17.10 11.48 -7.65
N PRO A 88 16.34 10.86 -6.73
CA PRO A 88 16.86 10.53 -5.41
C PRO A 88 17.80 9.33 -5.46
N ASP A 89 18.71 9.25 -4.48
CA ASP A 89 19.51 8.04 -4.26
C ASP A 89 18.60 6.94 -3.68
N LEU A 90 18.27 5.94 -4.49
CA LEU A 90 17.36 4.86 -4.11
C LEU A 90 17.86 4.03 -2.93
N VAL A 91 19.19 3.91 -2.75
CA VAL A 91 19.75 3.16 -1.63
C VAL A 91 19.50 3.92 -0.33
N VAL A 92 19.66 5.24 -0.35
CA VAL A 92 19.36 6.10 0.81
C VAL A 92 17.87 6.07 1.11
N VAL A 93 17.01 6.25 0.09
CA VAL A 93 15.54 6.21 0.29
C VAL A 93 15.11 4.87 0.86
N ALA A 94 15.59 3.75 0.31
CA ALA A 94 15.25 2.43 0.81
C ALA A 94 15.72 2.21 2.26
N ALA A 95 16.91 2.72 2.63
CA ALA A 95 17.43 2.61 3.99
C ALA A 95 16.61 3.42 5.01
N GLU A 96 16.26 4.67 4.66
CA GLU A 96 15.41 5.53 5.50
C GLU A 96 14.02 4.91 5.69
N LEU A 97 13.39 4.49 4.60
CA LEU A 97 12.06 3.86 4.66
C LEU A 97 12.07 2.53 5.42
N ALA A 98 13.13 1.72 5.29
CA ALA A 98 13.29 0.51 6.10
C ALA A 98 13.43 0.83 7.59
N GLY A 99 14.08 1.95 7.94
CA GLY A 99 14.18 2.43 9.31
C GLY A 99 12.83 2.85 9.90
N ILE A 100 12.00 3.53 9.10
CA ILE A 100 10.68 4.01 9.50
C ILE A 100 9.68 2.84 9.59
N GLY A 101 9.56 2.06 8.51
CA GLY A 101 8.64 0.92 8.41
C GLY A 101 8.98 -0.23 9.35
N GLY A 102 10.27 -0.41 9.66
CA GLY A 102 10.73 -1.47 10.53
C GLY A 102 10.44 -2.87 9.97
N PRO A 103 10.47 -3.92 10.81
CA PRO A 103 10.21 -5.29 10.38
C PRO A 103 8.73 -5.55 10.04
N ASP A 104 7.83 -4.71 10.55
CA ASP A 104 6.38 -4.90 10.45
C ASP A 104 5.80 -4.36 9.13
N LEU A 105 6.50 -3.41 8.50
CA LEU A 105 6.17 -2.86 7.19
C LEU A 105 7.40 -2.93 6.27
N PRO A 106 7.65 -4.08 5.61
CA PRO A 106 8.67 -4.20 4.59
C PRO A 106 8.31 -3.33 3.38
N ILE A 107 9.26 -2.50 2.95
CA ILE A 107 9.07 -1.53 1.86
C ILE A 107 10.08 -1.79 0.74
N GLU A 108 9.57 -1.86 -0.49
CA GLU A 108 10.33 -1.88 -1.72
C GLU A 108 10.34 -0.47 -2.34
N VAL A 109 11.49 -0.06 -2.86
CA VAL A 109 11.65 1.23 -3.56
C VAL A 109 12.23 0.97 -4.94
N SER A 110 11.58 1.50 -5.97
CA SER A 110 12.02 1.43 -7.35
C SER A 110 11.75 2.75 -8.06
N ALA A 111 12.46 3.00 -9.17
CA ALA A 111 12.21 4.17 -10.00
C ALA A 111 12.19 3.79 -11.48
N VAL A 112 11.38 4.51 -12.25
CA VAL A 112 11.22 4.32 -13.69
C VAL A 112 11.39 5.66 -14.39
N GLU A 113 12.21 5.68 -15.43
CA GLU A 113 12.29 6.80 -16.37
C GLU A 113 11.52 6.46 -17.64
N THR A 114 10.64 7.36 -18.06
CA THR A 114 9.84 7.21 -19.27
C THR A 114 10.17 8.31 -20.28
N PHE A 115 10.32 7.94 -21.55
CA PHE A 115 10.55 8.88 -22.66
C PHE A 115 9.34 8.87 -23.59
N GLY A 116 8.57 9.95 -23.58
CA GLY A 116 7.44 10.12 -24.50
C GLY A 116 7.88 10.51 -25.91
N ALA A 117 7.12 10.10 -26.93
CA ALA A 117 7.44 10.34 -28.34
C ALA A 117 7.55 11.84 -28.74
N LEU A 118 6.97 12.73 -27.93
CA LEU A 118 6.99 14.19 -28.10
C LEU A 118 7.38 14.90 -26.79
N SER A 119 8.08 14.20 -25.90
CA SER A 119 8.44 14.73 -24.59
C SER A 119 9.61 15.72 -24.64
N ASP A 120 9.56 16.74 -23.79
CA ASP A 120 10.66 17.69 -23.54
C ASP A 120 11.80 17.09 -22.69
N GLY A 121 11.68 15.84 -22.23
CA GLY A 121 12.69 15.14 -21.43
C GLY A 121 12.21 13.81 -20.84
N PRO A 122 13.06 13.12 -20.04
CA PRO A 122 12.64 11.96 -19.27
C PRO A 122 11.65 12.36 -18.15
N GLU A 123 10.58 11.58 -17.99
CA GLU A 123 9.73 11.62 -16.79
C GLU A 123 10.24 10.57 -15.80
N LEU A 124 10.73 11.02 -14.65
CA LEU A 124 11.15 10.15 -13.57
C LEU A 124 10.01 9.94 -12.57
N ARG A 125 9.65 8.68 -12.33
CA ARG A 125 8.64 8.29 -11.33
C ARG A 125 9.24 7.36 -10.30
N LEU A 126 8.98 7.64 -9.03
CA LEU A 126 9.32 6.78 -7.91
C LEU A 126 8.12 5.90 -7.57
N SER A 127 8.37 4.61 -7.38
CA SER A 127 7.38 3.63 -6.94
C SER A 127 7.84 3.04 -5.61
N ILE A 128 7.01 3.19 -4.58
CA ILE A 128 7.29 2.71 -3.23
C ILE A 128 6.13 1.81 -2.83
N VAL A 129 6.44 0.57 -2.46
CA VAL A 129 5.44 -0.46 -2.17
C VAL A 129 5.72 -1.11 -0.84
N GLY A 130 4.80 -0.96 0.10
CA GLY A 130 4.75 -1.69 1.36
C GLY A 130 3.89 -2.94 1.20
N LYS A 131 4.31 -4.07 1.77
CA LYS A 131 3.54 -5.32 1.68
C LYS A 131 3.43 -6.01 3.03
N VAL A 132 2.20 -6.25 3.46
CA VAL A 132 1.90 -7.04 4.66
C VAL A 132 0.99 -8.22 4.32
N GLN A 133 0.98 -9.23 5.18
CA GLN A 133 0.11 -10.40 5.04
C GLN A 133 -0.99 -10.33 6.08
N VAL A 134 -2.24 -10.30 5.62
CA VAL A 134 -3.44 -10.24 6.47
C VAL A 134 -4.04 -11.63 6.59
N SER A 135 -4.32 -12.08 7.82
CA SER A 135 -4.94 -13.38 8.05
C SER A 135 -6.46 -13.25 7.97
N LEU A 136 -7.09 -14.00 7.06
CA LEU A 136 -8.55 -14.02 6.94
C LEU A 136 -9.23 -14.58 8.19
N LEU A 137 -8.57 -15.48 8.93
CA LEU A 137 -9.08 -16.01 10.20
C LEU A 137 -9.11 -14.92 11.28
N ASN A 138 -8.08 -14.07 11.34
CA ASN A 138 -8.06 -12.93 12.25
C ASN A 138 -9.10 -11.88 11.85
N VAL A 139 -9.28 -11.63 10.55
CA VAL A 139 -10.32 -10.73 10.04
C VAL A 139 -11.71 -11.24 10.43
N MET A 140 -11.99 -12.52 10.19
CA MET A 140 -13.28 -13.16 10.50
C MET A 140 -13.59 -13.18 12.00
N SER A 141 -12.58 -13.35 12.85
CA SER A 141 -12.70 -13.31 14.32
C SER A 141 -12.67 -11.88 14.90
N GLY A 142 -12.41 -10.86 14.08
CA GLY A 142 -12.22 -9.47 14.53
C GLY A 142 -10.95 -9.24 15.34
N ALA A 143 -9.99 -10.19 15.31
CA ALA A 143 -8.73 -10.12 16.04
C ALA A 143 -7.61 -9.38 15.25
N GLU A 144 -7.84 -9.08 13.97
CA GLU A 144 -6.86 -8.41 13.11
C GLU A 144 -6.53 -6.99 13.60
N LYS A 145 -5.24 -6.63 13.58
CA LYS A 145 -4.74 -5.37 14.17
C LYS A 145 -3.75 -4.68 13.24
N LEU A 146 -4.30 -3.87 12.34
CA LEU A 146 -3.50 -3.06 11.41
C LEU A 146 -3.03 -1.72 11.98
N CYS A 147 -3.42 -1.34 13.20
CA CYS A 147 -3.13 -0.01 13.77
C CYS A 147 -1.64 0.36 13.70
N GLN A 148 -0.74 -0.54 14.14
CA GLN A 148 0.70 -0.29 14.10
C GLN A 148 1.22 -0.13 12.67
N ILE A 149 0.70 -0.93 11.73
CA ILE A 149 1.07 -0.84 10.31
C ILE A 149 0.60 0.50 9.75
N LEU A 150 -0.63 0.93 10.05
CA LEU A 150 -1.17 2.22 9.61
C LEU A 150 -0.39 3.40 10.21
N ASP A 151 0.02 3.31 11.47
CA ASP A 151 0.88 4.33 12.10
C ASP A 151 2.24 4.42 11.38
N ARG A 152 2.84 3.29 11.01
CA ARG A 152 4.07 3.27 10.18
C ARG A 152 3.85 3.81 8.78
N CYS A 153 2.74 3.46 8.14
CA CYS A 153 2.40 4.00 6.83
C CYS A 153 2.23 5.53 6.90
N HIS A 154 1.67 6.04 7.99
CA HIS A 154 1.56 7.48 8.22
C HIS A 154 2.95 8.12 8.35
N GLU A 155 3.85 7.57 9.17
CA GLU A 155 5.24 8.06 9.29
C GLU A 155 5.99 8.06 7.96
N VAL A 156 5.83 7.01 7.14
CA VAL A 156 6.39 6.94 5.78
C VAL A 156 5.82 8.06 4.91
N SER A 157 4.51 8.30 4.99
CA SER A 157 3.83 9.31 4.19
C SER A 157 4.31 10.72 4.54
N GLU A 158 4.41 11.04 5.83
CA GLU A 158 4.98 12.30 6.32
C GLU A 158 6.42 12.51 5.85
N TRP A 159 7.23 11.45 5.91
CA TRP A 159 8.61 11.53 5.43
C TRP A 159 8.67 11.80 3.93
N LEU A 160 7.86 11.11 3.11
CA LEU A 160 7.82 11.33 1.66
C LEU A 160 7.37 12.75 1.30
N VAL A 161 6.36 13.28 1.98
CA VAL A 161 5.92 14.68 1.83
C VAL A 161 7.06 15.64 2.16
N SER A 162 7.83 15.38 3.22
CA SER A 162 8.98 16.22 3.58
C SER A 162 10.10 16.23 2.53
N GLN A 163 10.21 15.17 1.73
CA GLN A 163 11.21 15.06 0.65
C GLN A 163 10.72 15.63 -0.69
N ALA A 164 9.40 15.82 -0.86
CA ALA A 164 8.81 16.26 -2.13
C ALA A 164 9.41 17.56 -2.67
N ASP A 165 9.65 18.54 -1.79
CA ASP A 165 10.28 19.82 -2.15
C ASP A 165 11.72 19.63 -2.64
N MET A 166 12.49 18.75 -1.99
CA MET A 166 13.89 18.48 -2.33
C MET A 166 14.03 17.81 -3.69
N TRP A 167 13.12 16.89 -4.01
CA TRP A 167 13.10 16.20 -5.31
C TRP A 167 12.44 17.03 -6.43
N GLY A 168 11.86 18.17 -6.05
CA GLY A 168 11.22 19.10 -6.96
C GLY A 168 10.03 18.47 -7.66
N VAL A 169 9.14 17.82 -6.91
CA VAL A 169 7.93 17.19 -7.44
C VAL A 169 7.18 18.19 -8.33
N ILE A 170 6.83 17.76 -9.53
CA ILE A 170 6.10 18.58 -10.49
C ILE A 170 4.62 18.51 -10.10
N ASP A 171 4.09 19.63 -9.59
CA ASP A 171 2.67 19.73 -9.25
C ASP A 171 1.81 19.51 -10.52
N PRO A 172 0.93 18.50 -10.53
CA PRO A 172 0.07 18.20 -11.68
C PRO A 172 -1.01 19.28 -11.94
N HIS A 173 -1.19 20.25 -11.04
CA HIS A 173 -2.20 21.31 -11.14
C HIS A 173 -1.67 22.69 -11.58
N THR A 174 -0.38 22.79 -11.94
CA THR A 174 0.22 24.04 -12.49
C THR A 174 0.45 23.95 -13.99
#